data_AF-A0A925RQU4-F1
#
_entry.id   AF-A0A925RQU4-F1
#
_cell.length_a   1.000
_cell.length_b   1.000
_cell.length_c   1.000
_cell.angle_alpha   90.00
_cell.angle_beta   90.00
_cell.angle_gamma   90.00
#
_symmetry.space_group_name_H-M   'P 1'
#
loop_
_entity.id
_entity.type
_entity.pdbx_description
1 polymer ?
#
loop_
_entity_poly.entity_id
_entity_poly.type
_entity_poly.pdbx_seq_one_letter_code
_entity_poly.pdbx_strand_id
1 'polypeptide(L)'
;MNFCPLIWMKASGANLTPDKVRVVEMMAVDAACQKHLRRVIELLEPEHLIGVGAYAEKQMMQAQDALGVQARVAKILHPSPASPAANRGWAEIAERQLQQLGIW
;
A
#
# COMPACT_ATOMS: atom_id res chain seq x y z
N MET A 1 -7.62 0.43 4.00
CA MET A 1 -7.17 1.79 4.39
C MET A 1 -6.06 2.25 3.46
N ASN A 2 -5.79 3.54 3.36
CA ASN A 2 -4.61 4.06 2.65
C ASN A 2 -3.44 4.25 3.61
N PHE A 3 -2.22 3.94 3.17
CA PHE A 3 -1.00 4.21 3.96
C PHE A 3 -0.85 5.70 4.26
N CYS A 4 -1.02 6.55 3.25
CA CYS A 4 -1.01 8.00 3.37
C CYS A 4 -2.36 8.56 2.95
N PRO A 5 -3.02 9.42 3.75
CA PRO A 5 -4.29 10.04 3.40
C PRO A 5 -4.13 11.28 2.51
N LEU A 6 -2.90 11.74 2.28
CA LEU A 6 -2.62 12.96 1.53
C LEU A 6 -2.44 12.69 0.03
N ILE A 7 -2.76 13.70 -0.76
CA ILE A 7 -2.49 13.78 -2.20
C ILE A 7 -1.63 15.00 -2.47
N TRP A 8 -0.67 14.88 -3.40
CA TRP A 8 0.14 16.00 -3.86
C TRP A 8 -0.23 16.35 -5.29
N MET A 9 -0.23 17.63 -5.58
CA MET A 9 -0.64 18.16 -6.88
C MET A 9 0.44 19.13 -7.36
N LYS A 10 0.78 19.06 -8.65
CA LYS A 10 1.54 20.12 -9.31
C LYS A 10 0.69 21.39 -9.40
N ALA A 11 1.32 22.53 -9.59
CA ALA A 11 0.61 23.80 -9.86
C ALA A 11 -0.34 23.71 -11.07
N SER A 12 -0.07 22.82 -12.03
CA SER A 12 -0.94 22.54 -13.18
C SER A 12 -2.21 21.74 -12.84
N GLY A 13 -2.39 21.31 -11.58
CA GLY A 13 -3.47 20.40 -11.17
C GLY A 13 -3.24 18.93 -11.52
N ALA A 14 -2.06 18.55 -12.01
CA ALA A 14 -1.74 17.14 -12.25
C ALA A 14 -1.31 16.45 -10.95
N ASN A 15 -1.75 15.19 -10.75
CA ASN A 15 -1.35 14.36 -9.62
C ASN A 15 0.18 14.18 -9.58
N LEU A 16 0.76 14.43 -8.42
CA LEU A 16 2.17 14.18 -8.10
C LEU A 16 2.22 13.00 -7.14
N THR A 17 2.66 11.85 -7.63
CA THR A 17 2.77 10.66 -6.80
C THR A 17 3.91 10.81 -5.78
N PRO A 18 3.84 10.19 -4.59
CA PRO A 18 4.85 10.35 -3.53
C PRO A 18 6.29 10.07 -3.99
N ASP A 19 6.49 9.11 -4.89
CA ASP A 19 7.79 8.78 -5.50
C ASP A 19 8.40 9.92 -6.34
N LYS A 20 7.60 10.91 -6.71
CA LYS A 20 8.01 12.10 -7.48
C LYS A 20 8.14 13.35 -6.62
N VAL A 21 7.85 13.26 -5.32
CA VAL A 21 8.12 14.30 -4.33
C VAL A 21 9.57 14.13 -3.84
N ARG A 22 10.24 15.22 -3.46
CA ARG A 22 11.62 15.11 -2.97
C ARG A 22 11.64 14.27 -1.70
N VAL A 23 12.60 13.36 -1.61
CA VAL A 23 12.74 12.44 -0.48
C VAL A 23 12.75 13.19 0.86
N VAL A 24 13.50 14.30 0.95
CA VAL A 24 13.59 15.11 2.18
C VAL A 24 12.24 15.67 2.64
N GLU A 25 11.33 15.96 1.72
CA GLU A 25 9.98 16.43 2.05
C GLU A 25 9.09 15.27 2.49
N MET A 26 9.25 14.11 1.84
CA MET A 26 8.47 12.91 2.16
C MET A 26 8.87 12.26 3.49
N MET A 27 10.10 12.45 3.98
CA MET A 27 10.57 11.81 5.22
C MET A 27 9.63 12.02 6.42
N ALA A 28 9.16 13.25 6.64
CA ALA A 28 8.25 13.55 7.74
C ALA A 28 6.86 12.90 7.54
N VAL A 29 6.40 12.87 6.30
CA VAL A 29 5.12 12.26 5.91
C VAL A 29 5.19 10.75 6.10
N ASP A 30 6.23 10.10 5.58
CA ASP A 30 6.45 8.66 5.67
C ASP A 30 6.56 8.22 7.13
N ALA A 31 7.25 9.00 7.98
CA ALA A 31 7.34 8.73 9.41
C ALA A 31 5.95 8.79 10.09
N ALA A 32 5.14 9.80 9.77
CA ALA A 32 3.79 9.94 10.33
C ALA A 32 2.85 8.82 9.84
N CYS A 33 2.90 8.49 8.55
CA CYS A 33 2.10 7.44 7.94
C CYS A 33 2.51 6.05 8.48
N GLN A 34 3.81 5.80 8.66
CA GLN A 34 4.29 4.57 9.29
C GLN A 34 3.86 4.44 10.75
N LYS A 35 3.90 5.54 11.53
CA LYS A 35 3.39 5.54 12.90
C LYS A 35 1.90 5.18 12.94
N HIS A 36 1.11 5.73 12.02
CA HIS A 36 -0.31 5.43 11.92
C HIS A 36 -0.56 3.97 11.50
N LEU A 37 0.12 3.49 10.45
CA LEU A 37 -0.01 2.11 9.98
C LEU A 37 0.30 1.10 11.09
N ARG A 38 1.42 1.29 11.81
CA ARG A 38 1.76 0.44 12.95
C ARG A 38 0.67 0.43 14.02
N ARG A 39 0.12 1.60 14.35
CA ARG A 39 -0.97 1.69 15.33
C ARG A 39 -2.23 0.95 14.88
N VAL A 40 -2.55 0.98 13.59
CA VAL A 40 -3.69 0.23 13.04
C VAL A 40 -3.43 -1.28 13.12
N ILE A 41 -2.22 -1.74 12.78
CA ILE A 41 -1.84 -3.16 12.86
C ILE A 41 -1.95 -3.68 14.30
N GLU A 42 -1.41 -2.93 15.27
CA GLU A 42 -1.50 -3.29 16.70
C GLU A 42 -2.94 -3.35 17.21
N LEU A 43 -3.83 -2.49 16.70
CA LEU A 43 -5.23 -2.42 17.15
C LEU A 43 -6.12 -3.49 16.53
N LEU A 44 -5.88 -3.81 15.27
CA LEU A 44 -6.71 -4.76 14.52
C LEU A 44 -6.19 -6.19 14.57
N GLU A 45 -4.93 -6.38 14.96
CA GLU A 45 -4.24 -7.67 15.01
C GLU A 45 -4.52 -8.56 13.78
N PRO A 46 -4.32 -8.04 12.55
CA PRO A 46 -4.75 -8.75 11.36
C PRO A 46 -3.87 -9.96 11.08
N GLU A 47 -4.50 -11.09 10.70
CA GLU A 47 -3.78 -12.26 10.20
C GLU A 47 -3.11 -11.99 8.84
N HIS A 48 -3.69 -11.10 8.02
CA HIS A 48 -3.26 -10.81 6.66
C HIS A 48 -3.08 -9.31 6.42
N LEU A 49 -1.97 -8.93 5.78
CA LEU A 49 -1.68 -7.57 5.34
C LEU A 49 -1.57 -7.53 3.81
N ILE A 50 -2.63 -7.05 3.15
CA ILE A 50 -2.73 -7.07 1.69
C ILE A 50 -2.42 -5.70 1.09
N GLY A 51 -1.23 -5.58 0.51
CA GLY A 51 -0.81 -4.41 -0.25
C GLY A 51 -1.51 -4.35 -1.60
N VAL A 52 -2.25 -3.28 -1.86
CA VAL A 52 -2.76 -2.97 -3.20
C VAL A 52 -1.63 -2.28 -3.99
N GLY A 53 -0.89 -3.07 -4.76
CA GLY A 53 0.34 -2.64 -5.43
C GLY A 53 1.60 -2.71 -4.55
N ALA A 54 2.75 -2.61 -5.20
CA ALA A 54 4.06 -2.85 -4.59
C ALA A 54 4.47 -1.81 -3.54
N TYR A 55 4.00 -0.56 -3.69
CA TYR A 55 4.26 0.46 -2.69
C TYR A 55 3.61 0.11 -1.35
N ALA A 56 2.32 -0.22 -1.35
CA ALA A 56 1.59 -0.58 -0.13
C ALA A 56 2.18 -1.84 0.55
N GLU A 57 2.53 -2.85 -0.24
CA GLU A 57 3.22 -4.06 0.24
C GLU A 57 4.52 -3.70 0.99
N LYS A 58 5.36 -2.85 0.40
CA LYS A 58 6.62 -2.42 1.04
C LYS A 58 6.38 -1.70 2.36
N GLN A 59 5.38 -0.82 2.43
CA GLN A 59 5.07 -0.11 3.67
C GLN A 59 4.57 -1.06 4.77
N MET A 60 3.78 -2.08 4.39
CA MET A 60 3.31 -3.13 5.31
C MET A 60 4.45 -4.01 5.84
N MET A 61 5.37 -4.44 4.97
CA MET A 61 6.58 -5.20 5.40
C MET A 61 7.41 -4.40 6.40
N GLN A 62 7.67 -3.12 6.12
CA GLN A 62 8.39 -2.25 7.06
C GLN A 62 7.67 -2.08 8.41
N ALA A 63 6.35 -1.95 8.39
CA ALA A 63 5.57 -1.84 9.61
C ALA A 63 5.57 -3.15 10.40
N GLN A 64 5.46 -4.28 9.72
CA GLN A 64 5.57 -5.62 10.30
C GLN A 64 6.92 -5.81 10.99
N ASP A 65 8.01 -5.57 10.26
CA ASP A 65 9.38 -5.73 10.78
C ASP A 65 9.61 -4.88 12.03
N ALA A 66 9.11 -3.62 12.01
CA ALA A 66 9.23 -2.71 13.14
C ALA A 66 8.39 -3.13 14.36
N LEU A 67 7.31 -3.88 14.17
CA LEU A 67 6.45 -4.38 15.25
C LEU A 67 6.82 -5.79 15.73
N GLY A 68 7.57 -6.55 14.94
CA GLY A 68 7.88 -7.96 15.23
C GLY A 68 6.67 -8.90 15.13
N VAL A 69 5.58 -8.48 14.49
CA VAL A 69 4.36 -9.28 14.32
C VAL A 69 4.51 -10.27 13.15
N GLN A 70 3.78 -11.38 13.18
CA GLN A 70 3.86 -12.45 12.18
C GLN A 70 2.64 -12.51 11.25
N ALA A 71 2.09 -11.35 10.88
CA ALA A 71 1.01 -11.29 9.89
C ALA A 71 1.50 -11.73 8.50
N ARG A 72 0.65 -12.39 7.71
CA ARG A 72 1.01 -12.76 6.33
C ARG A 72 0.89 -11.55 5.42
N VAL A 73 2.03 -10.99 5.01
CA VAL A 73 2.05 -9.88 4.04
C VAL A 73 2.00 -10.44 2.62
N ALA A 74 1.11 -9.88 1.79
CA ALA A 74 1.02 -10.20 0.38
C ALA A 74 0.59 -8.99 -0.45
N LYS A 75 0.67 -9.10 -1.77
CA LYS A 75 0.26 -8.07 -2.71
C LYS A 75 -0.79 -8.58 -3.69
N ILE A 76 -1.76 -7.71 -3.97
CA ILE A 76 -2.60 -7.81 -5.18
C ILE A 76 -2.24 -6.73 -6.18
N LEU A 77 -2.61 -6.95 -7.44
CA LEU A 77 -2.45 -5.97 -8.52
C LEU A 77 -3.14 -4.65 -8.13
N HIS A 78 -2.50 -3.52 -8.38
CA HIS A 78 -3.15 -2.21 -8.21
C HIS A 78 -4.13 -1.95 -9.36
N PRO A 79 -5.34 -1.40 -9.10
CA PRO A 79 -6.35 -1.12 -10.14
C PRO A 79 -6.01 0.06 -11.07
N SER A 80 -4.77 0.58 -11.04
CA SER A 80 -4.46 1.81 -11.77
C SER A 80 -4.40 1.53 -13.26
N PRO A 81 -5.02 2.38 -14.11
CA PRO A 81 -4.95 2.22 -15.56
C PRO A 81 -3.53 2.40 -16.13
N ALA A 82 -2.60 2.93 -15.32
CA ALA A 82 -1.18 2.99 -15.67
C ALA A 82 -0.53 1.59 -15.77
N SER A 83 -1.16 0.55 -15.22
CA SER A 83 -0.71 -0.84 -15.38
C SER A 83 -1.42 -1.50 -16.57
N PRO A 84 -0.69 -1.93 -17.62
CA PRO A 84 -1.31 -2.66 -18.73
C PRO A 84 -2.01 -3.95 -18.31
N ALA A 85 -1.56 -4.58 -17.22
CA ALA A 85 -2.21 -5.78 -16.68
C ALA A 85 -3.59 -5.46 -16.08
N ALA A 86 -3.74 -4.32 -15.40
CA ALA A 86 -5.02 -3.91 -14.80
C ALA A 86 -6.07 -3.63 -15.88
N ASN A 87 -5.65 -3.13 -17.05
CA ASN A 87 -6.53 -2.85 -18.18
C ASN A 87 -7.07 -4.12 -18.88
N ARG A 88 -6.61 -5.32 -18.51
CA ARG A 88 -7.03 -6.61 -19.11
C ARG A 88 -7.92 -7.44 -18.19
N GLY A 89 -8.62 -6.81 -17.25
CA GLY A 89 -9.46 -7.48 -16.25
C GLY A 89 -8.80 -7.50 -14.88
N TRP A 90 -8.80 -6.34 -14.21
CA TRP A 90 -8.21 -6.22 -12.88
C TRP A 90 -8.92 -7.09 -11.84
N ALA A 91 -10.25 -7.12 -11.86
CA ALA A 91 -11.05 -7.83 -10.87
C ALA A 91 -10.74 -9.33 -10.87
N GLU A 92 -10.70 -9.95 -12.06
CA GLU A 92 -10.41 -11.37 -12.24
C GLU A 92 -8.96 -11.72 -11.88
N ILE A 93 -8.02 -10.77 -12.02
CA ILE A 93 -6.64 -10.97 -11.60
C ILE A 93 -6.53 -10.86 -10.07
N ALA A 94 -7.12 -9.82 -9.48
CA ALA A 94 -7.11 -9.61 -8.03
C ALA A 94 -7.80 -10.75 -7.29
N GLU A 95 -8.95 -11.22 -7.76
CA GLU A 95 -9.67 -12.37 -7.21
C GLU A 95 -8.81 -13.63 -7.23
N ARG A 96 -8.18 -13.97 -8.37
CA ARG A 96 -7.27 -15.12 -8.45
C ARG A 96 -6.09 -15.00 -7.48
N GLN A 97 -5.55 -13.79 -7.29
CA GLN A 97 -4.47 -13.57 -6.33
C GLN A 97 -4.95 -13.79 -4.88
N LEU A 98 -6.15 -13.34 -4.53
CA LEU A 98 -6.72 -13.56 -3.20
C LEU A 98 -7.07 -15.05 -2.96
N GLN A 99 -7.59 -15.75 -3.96
CA GLN A 99 -7.82 -17.20 -3.92
C GLN A 99 -6.51 -17.98 -3.72
N GLN A 100 -5.42 -17.61 -4.41
CA GLN A 100 -4.10 -18.22 -4.23
C GLN A 100 -3.53 -18.01 -2.82
N LEU A 101 -3.93 -16.92 -2.15
CA LEU A 101 -3.57 -16.64 -0.76
C LEU A 101 -4.48 -17.38 0.24
N GLY A 102 -5.63 -17.89 -0.20
CA GLY A 102 -6.61 -18.60 0.63
C GLY A 102 -7.55 -17.68 1.43
N ILE A 103 -7.80 -16.47 0.94
CA ILE A 103 -8.53 -15.41 1.67
C ILE A 103 -9.73 -14.82 0.90
N TRP A 104 -10.27 -15.56 -0.06
CA TRP A 104 -11.43 -15.18 -0.89
C TRP A 104 -12.37 -16.37 -1.11
#